data_AF-W1INJ6-F1
#
_entry.id   AF-W1INJ6-F1
#
_cell.length_a   1.000
_cell.length_b   1.000
_cell.length_c   1.000
_cell.angle_alpha   90.00
_cell.angle_beta   90.00
_cell.angle_gamma   90.00
#
_symmetry.space_group_name_H-M   'P 1'
#
loop_
_entity.id
_entity.type
_entity.pdbx_description
1 polymer ?
#
loop_
_entity_poly.entity_id
_entity_poly.type
_entity_poly.pdbx_seq_one_letter_code
_entity_poly.pdbx_strand_id
1 'polypeptide(L)' 'MLHFRKFSRYPPSNEGEKEIEKKYKAIFYRSEDNQDWYACISKFNNNTYKIRL' A
#
# COMPACT_ATOMS: atom_id res chain seq x y z
N MET A 1 5.02 -12.73 9.80
CA MET A 1 5.86 -11.70 9.15
C MET A 1 5.14 -11.25 7.89
N LEU A 2 4.96 -9.95 7.70
CA LEU A 2 4.38 -9.42 6.47
C LEU A 2 5.45 -9.43 5.37
N HIS A 3 5.08 -9.97 4.21
CA HIS A 3 5.94 -10.01 3.04
C HIS A 3 5.10 -9.59 1.85
N PHE A 4 5.46 -8.46 1.24
CA PHE A 4 4.84 -7.97 0.02
C PHE A 4 5.78 -8.23 -1.15
N ARG A 5 5.26 -8.83 -2.21
CA ARG A 5 6.00 -9.08 -3.44
C ARG A 5 5.42 -8.24 -4.57
N LYS A 6 6.30 -7.85 -5.50
CA LYS A 6 5.98 -7.17 -6.77
C LYS A 6 4.94 -6.06 -6.60
N PHE A 7 5.33 -5.00 -5.91
CA PHE A 7 4.47 -3.82 -5.82
C PHE A 7 4.19 -3.26 -7.20
N SER A 8 2.91 -3.04 -7.48
CA SER A 8 2.44 -2.40 -8.71
C SER A 8 1.55 -1.22 -8.35
N ARG A 9 1.65 -0.15 -9.14
CA ARG A 9 0.71 0.96 -9.03
C ARG A 9 -0.67 0.46 -9.47
N TYR A 10 -1.71 0.88 -8.76
CA TYR A 10 -3.09 0.63 -9.16
C TYR A 10 -3.93 1.91 -8.99
N PRO A 11 -4.96 2.10 -9.82
CA PRO A 11 -5.93 3.16 -9.60
C PRO A 11 -6.87 2.77 -8.45
N PRO A 12 -7.13 3.65 -7.49
CA PRO A 12 -8.04 3.36 -6.39
C PRO A 12 -9.49 3.17 -6.87
N SER A 13 -10.20 2.24 -6.24
CA SER A 13 -11.59 1.92 -6.60
C SER A 13 -12.59 2.69 -5.73
N ASN A 14 -12.26 2.92 -4.47
CA ASN A 14 -13.12 3.58 -3.50
C ASN A 14 -13.14 5.11 -3.70
N GLU A 15 -14.28 5.76 -3.47
CA GLU A 15 -14.44 7.20 -3.67
C GLU A 15 -13.48 8.01 -2.79
N GLY A 16 -13.34 7.66 -1.51
CA GLY A 16 -12.43 8.37 -0.61
C GLY A 16 -10.95 8.28 -1.05
N GLU A 17 -10.52 7.13 -1.57
CA GLU A 17 -9.17 6.96 -2.09
C GLU A 17 -8.96 7.74 -3.39
N LYS A 18 -9.98 7.80 -4.26
CA LYS A 18 -9.96 8.64 -5.48
C LYS A 18 -9.85 10.12 -5.14
N GLU A 19 -10.55 10.59 -4.10
CA GLU A 19 -10.42 11.97 -3.63
C GLU A 19 -9.01 12.25 -3.12
N ILE A 20 -8.41 11.31 -2.38
CA ILE A 20 -7.02 11.41 -1.90
C ILE A 20 -6.03 11.43 -3.06
N GLU A 21 -6.19 10.55 -4.05
CA GLU A 21 -5.39 10.56 -5.28
C GLU A 21 -5.49 11.92 -5.98
N LYS A 22 -6.71 12.44 -6.19
CA LYS A 22 -6.91 13.70 -6.89
C LYS A 22 -6.38 14.91 -6.12
N LYS A 23 -6.64 14.98 -4.82
CA LYS A 23 -6.32 16.13 -3.97
C LYS A 23 -4.83 16.22 -3.65
N TYR A 24 -4.21 15.09 -3.34
CA TYR A 24 -2.82 15.03 -2.87
C TYR A 24 -1.85 14.44 -3.90
N LYS A 25 -2.34 14.06 -5.10
CA LYS A 25 -1.57 13.32 -6.11
C LYS A 25 -0.98 12.03 -5.52
N ALA A 26 -1.71 11.41 -4.58
CA ALA A 26 -1.28 10.21 -3.91
C ALA A 26 -1.14 9.05 -4.90
N ILE A 27 -0.11 8.23 -4.74
CA ILE A 27 0.13 7.05 -5.57
C ILE A 27 -0.16 5.82 -4.73
N PHE A 28 -1.12 5.01 -5.19
CA PHE A 28 -1.53 3.76 -4.55
C PHE A 28 -0.72 2.58 -5.08
N TYR A 29 -0.27 1.71 -4.17
CA TYR A 29 0.53 0.54 -4.46
C TYR A 29 -0.12 -0.70 -3.86
N ARG A 30 -0.21 -1.76 -4.66
CA ARG A 30 -0.66 -3.08 -4.20
C ARG A 30 0.40 -4.12 -4.46
N SER A 31 0.47 -5.14 -3.61
CA SER A 31 1.27 -6.34 -3.88
C SER A 31 0.62 -7.26 -4.91
N GLU A 32 1.37 -8.28 -5.34
CA GLU A 32 0.88 -9.40 -6.15
C GLU A 32 -0.36 -10.09 -5.53
N ASP A 33 -0.40 -10.19 -4.20
CA ASP A 33 -1.53 -10.76 -3.45
C ASP A 33 -2.72 -9.78 -3.28
N ASN A 34 -2.73 -8.70 -4.07
CA ASN A 34 -3.77 -7.66 -4.08
C ASN A 34 -3.97 -6.95 -2.72
N GLN A 35 -2.91 -6.86 -1.91
CA GLN A 35 -2.93 -6.12 -0.64
C GLN A 35 -2.45 -4.69 -0.86
N ASP A 36 -3.26 -3.71 -0.48
CA ASP A 36 -2.86 -2.31 -0.50
C ASP A 36 -1.75 -2.04 0.53
N TRP A 37 -0.75 -1.28 0.09
CA TRP A 37 0.39 -0.90 0.91
C TRP A 37 -0.05 -0.09 2.13
N TYR A 38 -0.80 1.00 1.93
CA TYR A 38 -1.14 1.95 2.99
C TYR A 38 -2.03 1.32 4.07
N ALA A 39 -2.98 0.48 3.67
CA ALA A 39 -3.83 -0.29 4.57
C ALA A 39 -3.05 -1.32 5.41
N CYS A 40 -1.90 -1.78 4.91
CA CYS A 40 -1.08 -2.77 5.60
C CYS A 40 0.04 -2.18 6.46
N ILE A 41 0.35 -0.88 6.35
CA ILE A 41 1.39 -0.24 7.16
C ILE A 41 1.14 -0.46 8.66
N SER A 42 -0.11 -0.36 9.10
CA SER A 42 -0.50 -0.55 10.51
C SER A 42 -0.33 -1.98 11.04
N LYS A 43 -0.19 -2.96 10.14
CA LYS A 43 -0.05 -4.38 10.50
C LYS A 43 1.41 -4.78 10.74
N PHE A 44 2.37 -3.91 10.41
CA PHE A 44 3.79 -4.20 10.66
C PHE A 44 4.08 -4.20 12.16
N ASN A 45 4.88 -5.17 12.60
CA ASN A 45 5.38 -5.19 13.97
C ASN A 45 6.39 -4.04 14.15
N ASN A 46 6.22 -3.21 15.18
CA ASN A 46 7.11 -2.09 15.47
C ASN A 46 8.52 -2.54 15.89
N ASN A 47 8.65 -3.73 16.47
CA ASN A 47 9.91 -4.29 16.98
C ASN A 47 10.68 -5.12 15.94
N THR A 48 10.40 -4.92 14.64
CA THR A 48 11.10 -5.63 13.56
C THR A 48 11.66 -4.66 12.53
N TYR A 49 12.76 -5.05 11.89
CA TYR A 49 13.25 -4.38 10.69
C TYR A 49 12.34 -4.63 9.50
N LYS A 50 12.27 -3.65 8.58
CA LYS A 50 11.56 -3.75 7.31
C LYS A 50 12.61 -3.64 6.22
N ILE A 51 12.70 -4.69 5.39
CA ILE A 51 13.71 -4.79 4.34
C ILE A 51 13.01 -4.63 3.00
N ARG A 52 13.59 -3.80 2.12
CA ARG A 52 13.23 -3.71 0.71
C ARG A 52 14.41 -4.26 -0.09
N LEU A 53 14.18 -5.37 -0.78
CA LEU A 53 15.13 -6.03 -1.68
C LEU A 53 14.84 -5.64 -3.13
#